data_AF-A0AA43A0I1-F1
#
_entry.id   AF-A0AA43A0I1-F1
#
_cell.length_a   1.000
_cell.length_b   1.000
_cell.length_c   1.000
_cell.angle_alpha   90.00
_cell.angle_beta   90.00
_cell.angle_gamma   90.00
#
_symmetry.space_group_name_H-M   'P 1'
#
loop_
_entity.id
_entity.type
_entity.pdbx_description
1 polymer ?
#
loop_
_entity_poly.entity_id
_entity_poly.type
_entity_poly.pdbx_seq_one_letter_code
_entity_poly.pdbx_strand_id
1 'polypeptide(L)'
;MKPDFMVIGAQKCATSWLDFHLRQHPQIALPADKDIEFFSYTANLNLEFSKAWLNRFEGAAAGQRVGDVNAAYFWTETGSSWGVKEASFNRHIPESVHGFLGQDMQFIVSLRNPVDRTVSAYLHHISHGGVSPDQSLLEISEPLGIVDMGFFGAHLQNWLQVYPASQFLVLMDLPSDQANADRLISGTLDFLGVNAATRGHDSEKKVFPGMQRLRLEGGVWVPEDNPVITAHLPIQRKVPTITENGKRYLRLVDSDELAQLEQIFNADQALLHDLLAAEGMTVLNPTNLQSKVNKS
;
A
#
# COMPACT_ATOMS: atom_id res chain seq x y z
N MET A 1 -9.01 16.63 18.37
CA MET A 1 -9.32 15.17 18.45
C MET A 1 -8.12 14.41 17.89
N LYS A 2 -7.92 13.13 18.22
CA LYS A 2 -6.85 12.30 17.62
C LYS A 2 -7.49 11.07 16.97
N PRO A 3 -6.86 10.44 15.96
CA PRO A 3 -7.37 9.21 15.39
C PRO A 3 -7.27 8.05 16.40
N ASP A 4 -8.21 7.11 16.29
CA ASP A 4 -8.24 5.84 17.02
C ASP A 4 -7.56 4.70 16.22
N PHE A 5 -7.49 4.85 14.90
CA PHE A 5 -6.86 3.88 14.02
C PHE A 5 -6.13 4.55 12.84
N MET A 6 -5.23 3.81 12.21
CA MET A 6 -4.49 4.28 11.03
C MET A 6 -4.42 3.17 9.97
N VAL A 7 -4.75 3.51 8.73
CA VAL A 7 -4.40 2.69 7.56
C VAL A 7 -3.02 3.17 7.09
N ILE A 8 -1.98 2.47 7.52
CA ILE A 8 -0.59 2.93 7.40
C ILE A 8 0.07 2.51 6.08
N GLY A 9 -0.55 1.61 5.32
CA GLY A 9 0.11 1.08 4.16
C GLY A 9 -0.56 -0.11 3.51
N ALA A 10 0.09 -0.72 2.53
CA ALA A 10 1.33 -0.22 1.91
C ALA A 10 1.06 0.57 0.61
N GLN A 11 2.02 1.40 0.21
CA GLN A 11 1.95 2.14 -1.05
C GLN A 11 1.71 1.18 -2.24
N LYS A 12 0.70 1.52 -3.06
CA LYS A 12 0.22 0.72 -4.20
C LYS A 12 -0.47 -0.60 -3.84
N CYS A 13 -0.87 -0.78 -2.58
CA CYS A 13 -1.69 -1.91 -2.11
C CYS A 13 -3.16 -1.52 -1.86
N ALA A 14 -3.72 -0.64 -2.69
CA ALA A 14 -5.14 -0.25 -2.66
C ALA A 14 -5.66 0.38 -1.34
N THR A 15 -4.83 1.14 -0.64
CA THR A 15 -5.28 1.98 0.49
C THR A 15 -6.38 2.98 0.09
N SER A 16 -6.39 3.47 -1.17
CA SER A 16 -7.48 4.34 -1.66
C SER A 16 -8.81 3.60 -1.86
N TRP A 17 -8.79 2.30 -2.16
CA TRP A 17 -10.02 1.49 -2.21
C TRP A 17 -10.57 1.32 -0.78
N LEU A 18 -9.69 1.05 0.18
CA LEU A 18 -10.07 0.91 1.58
C LEU A 18 -10.62 2.24 2.15
N ASP A 19 -9.95 3.38 1.90
CA ASP A 19 -10.44 4.72 2.28
C ASP A 19 -11.85 4.98 1.74
N PHE A 20 -12.07 4.71 0.44
CA PHE A 20 -13.36 4.92 -0.21
C PHE A 20 -14.50 4.16 0.47
N HIS A 21 -14.27 2.91 0.87
CA HIS A 21 -15.28 2.10 1.54
C HIS A 21 -15.44 2.46 3.01
N LEU A 22 -14.35 2.69 3.74
CA LEU A 22 -14.41 3.07 5.15
C LEU A 22 -15.14 4.40 5.34
N ARG A 23 -14.90 5.40 4.48
CA ARG A 23 -15.54 6.72 4.54
C ARG A 23 -17.05 6.69 4.34
N GLN A 24 -17.58 5.63 3.72
CA GLN A 24 -19.03 5.47 3.52
C GLN A 24 -19.74 4.96 4.78
N HIS A 25 -18.99 4.42 5.74
CA HIS A 25 -19.57 3.86 6.95
C HIS A 25 -19.95 4.98 7.94
N PRO A 26 -21.21 5.05 8.43
CA PRO A 26 -21.66 6.16 9.28
C PRO A 26 -20.94 6.25 10.63
N GLN A 27 -20.35 5.16 11.11
CA GLN A 27 -19.56 5.13 12.35
C GLN A 27 -18.07 5.36 12.13
N ILE A 28 -17.62 5.67 10.92
CA ILE A 28 -16.21 5.96 10.62
C ILE A 28 -16.10 7.43 10.22
N ALA A 29 -15.12 8.12 10.79
CA ALA A 29 -14.75 9.47 10.41
C ALA A 29 -13.32 9.48 9.86
N LEU A 30 -13.16 9.87 8.60
CA LEU A 30 -11.87 10.08 7.97
C LEU A 30 -11.75 11.55 7.54
N PRO A 31 -10.56 12.16 7.64
CA PRO A 31 -10.34 13.54 7.19
C PRO A 31 -10.60 13.66 5.68
N ALA A 32 -10.98 14.86 5.21
CA ALA A 32 -11.35 15.07 3.80
C ALA A 32 -10.18 14.87 2.83
N ASP A 33 -8.96 15.15 3.30
CA ASP A 33 -7.71 14.89 2.63
C ASP A 33 -7.14 13.51 3.02
N LYS A 34 -6.31 12.95 2.15
CA LYS A 34 -5.67 11.62 2.31
C LYS A 34 -4.18 11.74 2.03
N ASP A 35 -3.39 10.81 2.59
CA ASP A 35 -1.94 10.70 2.39
C ASP A 35 -1.16 11.96 2.84
N ILE A 36 -1.60 12.61 3.92
CA ILE A 36 -0.84 13.71 4.55
C ILE A 36 0.33 13.13 5.34
N GLU A 37 1.56 13.39 4.89
CA GLU A 37 2.82 12.80 5.37
C GLU A 37 3.36 13.42 6.67
N PHE A 38 2.51 13.57 7.68
CA PHE A 38 2.90 14.18 8.96
C PHE A 38 4.02 13.39 9.67
N PHE A 39 3.88 12.06 9.76
CA PHE A 39 4.92 11.24 10.38
C PHE A 39 6.08 10.85 9.46
N SER A 40 6.00 11.07 8.15
CA SER A 40 7.02 10.61 7.19
C SER A 40 8.28 11.50 7.19
N TYR A 41 8.20 12.73 7.69
CA TYR A 41 9.35 13.65 7.69
C TYR A 41 9.57 14.26 9.06
N THR A 42 10.82 14.25 9.51
CA THR A 42 11.22 14.79 10.82
C THR A 42 10.91 16.29 10.96
N ALA A 43 10.99 17.04 9.86
CA ALA A 43 10.65 18.46 9.82
C ALA A 43 9.18 18.74 10.16
N ASN A 44 8.28 17.78 9.92
CA ASN A 44 6.84 17.91 10.21
C ASN A 44 6.53 17.68 11.70
N LEU A 45 7.44 17.09 12.48
CA LEU A 45 7.22 16.74 13.89
C LEU A 45 7.43 17.94 14.82
N ASN A 46 6.73 19.04 14.55
CA ASN A 46 6.77 20.25 15.36
C ASN A 46 5.35 20.75 15.71
N LEU A 47 5.24 21.73 16.61
CA LEU A 47 3.97 22.18 17.17
C LEU A 47 2.99 22.72 16.11
N GLU A 48 3.49 23.43 15.10
CA GLU A 48 2.64 24.03 14.06
C GLU A 48 1.97 22.94 13.21
N PHE A 49 2.77 22.03 12.66
CA PHE A 49 2.28 20.91 11.86
C PHE A 49 1.45 19.94 12.68
N SER A 50 1.79 19.73 13.96
CA SER A 50 0.98 18.90 14.87
C SER A 50 -0.43 19.44 15.02
N LYS A 51 -0.58 20.76 15.20
CA LYS A 51 -1.89 21.41 15.26
C LYS A 51 -2.64 21.28 13.94
N ALA A 52 -1.97 21.59 12.83
CA ALA A 52 -2.58 21.47 11.50
C ALA A 52 -3.06 20.05 11.22
N TRP A 53 -2.26 19.03 11.57
CA TRP A 53 -2.60 17.63 11.40
C TRP A 53 -3.77 17.20 12.29
N LEU A 54 -3.79 17.61 13.57
CA LEU A 54 -4.90 17.29 14.49
C LEU A 54 -6.22 17.98 14.08
N ASN A 55 -6.16 19.17 13.49
CA ASN A 55 -7.35 19.90 13.03
C ASN A 55 -8.13 19.14 11.95
N ARG A 56 -7.48 18.24 11.20
CA ARG A 56 -8.12 17.40 10.17
C ARG A 56 -9.21 16.49 10.74
N PHE A 57 -9.18 16.22 12.05
CA PHE A 57 -10.09 15.30 12.73
C PHE A 57 -11.22 15.98 13.53
N GLU A 58 -11.29 17.32 13.56
CA GLU A 58 -12.25 18.04 14.41
C GLU A 58 -13.72 17.86 13.98
N GLY A 59 -13.97 17.46 12.73
CA GLY A 59 -15.32 17.26 12.19
C GLY A 59 -16.00 15.94 12.57
N ALA A 60 -15.35 15.06 13.33
CA ALA A 60 -15.92 13.77 13.69
C ALA A 60 -17.05 13.91 14.74
N ALA A 61 -18.17 13.23 14.49
CA ALA A 61 -19.31 13.21 15.40
C ALA A 61 -19.07 12.24 16.57
N ALA A 62 -19.78 12.48 17.68
CA ALA A 62 -19.72 11.61 18.85
C ALA A 62 -20.10 10.16 18.50
N GLY A 63 -19.27 9.20 18.93
CA GLY A 63 -19.48 7.77 18.66
C GLY A 63 -18.93 7.27 17.31
N GLN A 64 -18.36 8.16 16.47
CA GLN A 64 -17.57 7.73 15.33
C GLN A 64 -16.16 7.32 15.75
N ARG A 65 -15.62 6.33 15.04
CA ARG A 65 -14.23 5.91 15.10
C ARG A 65 -13.43 6.74 14.11
N VAL A 66 -12.43 7.44 14.60
CA VAL A 66 -11.64 8.39 13.82
C VAL A 66 -10.42 7.70 13.25
N GLY A 67 -10.18 7.83 11.95
CA GLY A 67 -9.02 7.22 11.29
C GLY A 67 -8.18 8.20 10.49
N ASP A 68 -6.91 7.86 10.26
CA ASP A 68 -6.06 8.48 9.25
C ASP A 68 -5.65 7.44 8.21
N VAL A 69 -5.60 7.83 6.93
CA VAL A 69 -5.16 6.96 5.85
C VAL A 69 -3.96 7.59 5.18
N ASN A 70 -2.81 6.94 5.32
CA ASN A 70 -1.60 7.34 4.62
C ASN A 70 -0.76 6.10 4.28
N ALA A 71 -0.60 5.84 2.98
CA ALA A 71 0.09 4.64 2.52
C ALA A 71 1.61 4.64 2.75
N ALA A 72 2.20 5.79 3.07
CA ALA A 72 3.63 5.97 3.26
C ALA A 72 4.10 5.64 4.68
N TYR A 73 3.21 5.64 5.68
CA TYR A 73 3.60 5.42 7.08
C TYR A 73 4.16 4.03 7.36
N PHE A 74 3.83 3.04 6.55
CA PHE A 74 4.39 1.69 6.68
C PHE A 74 5.88 1.65 6.31
N TRP A 75 6.40 2.64 5.59
CA TRP A 75 7.79 2.63 5.11
C TRP A 75 8.77 3.04 6.21
N THR A 76 9.50 2.06 6.76
CA THR A 76 10.50 2.23 7.82
C THR A 76 11.92 1.93 7.35
N GLU A 77 12.91 1.99 8.24
CA GLU A 77 14.27 1.54 7.96
C GLU A 77 14.37 0.00 7.86
N THR A 78 14.97 -0.51 6.79
CA THR A 78 15.14 -1.97 6.55
C THR A 78 16.60 -2.40 6.55
N GLY A 79 17.53 -1.45 6.43
CA GLY A 79 18.94 -1.73 6.15
C GLY A 79 19.18 -2.29 4.74
N SER A 80 18.17 -2.33 3.86
CA SER A 80 18.34 -2.78 2.49
C SER A 80 19.18 -1.79 1.68
N SER A 81 19.96 -2.29 0.71
CA SER A 81 20.69 -1.44 -0.25
C SER A 81 19.76 -0.61 -1.14
N TRP A 82 18.47 -0.96 -1.18
CA TRP A 82 17.44 -0.26 -1.93
C TRP A 82 16.79 0.88 -1.13
N GLY A 83 17.04 0.94 0.18
CA GLY A 83 16.44 1.88 1.13
C GLY A 83 17.11 3.25 1.19
N VAL A 84 17.64 3.74 0.06
CA VAL A 84 18.17 5.11 -0.01
C VAL A 84 16.99 6.06 0.15
N LYS A 85 16.97 6.74 1.30
CA LYS A 85 15.96 7.72 1.71
C LYS A 85 16.63 9.08 1.88
N GLU A 86 15.90 10.14 1.57
CA GLU A 86 16.34 11.49 1.87
C GLU A 86 16.66 11.66 3.36
N ALA A 87 17.58 12.58 3.70
CA ALA A 87 18.02 12.80 5.08
C ALA A 87 16.89 13.29 6.00
N SER A 88 15.89 13.97 5.44
CA SER A 88 14.72 14.49 6.15
C SER A 88 13.68 13.41 6.50
N PHE A 89 13.72 12.27 5.80
CA PHE A 89 12.76 11.18 5.98
C PHE A 89 12.86 10.59 7.39
N ASN A 90 11.72 10.42 8.03
CA ASN A 90 11.63 9.82 9.34
C ASN A 90 11.75 8.30 9.26
N ARG A 91 12.88 7.77 9.72
CA ARG A 91 13.16 6.33 9.72
C ARG A 91 12.47 5.57 10.88
N HIS A 92 11.96 6.30 11.87
CA HIS A 92 11.37 5.80 13.12
C HIS A 92 9.89 6.20 13.23
N ILE A 93 9.14 5.94 12.16
CA ILE A 93 7.71 6.25 12.10
C ILE A 93 6.92 5.59 13.25
N PRO A 94 7.09 4.28 13.54
CA PRO A 94 6.34 3.62 14.61
C PRO A 94 6.52 4.31 15.97
N GLU A 95 7.76 4.67 16.33
CA GLU A 95 8.12 5.34 17.58
C GLU A 95 7.56 6.76 17.62
N SER A 96 7.59 7.47 16.48
CA SER A 96 7.03 8.83 16.37
C SER A 96 5.52 8.81 16.56
N VAL A 97 4.84 7.83 15.97
CA VAL A 97 3.40 7.61 16.16
C VAL A 97 3.10 7.25 17.61
N HIS A 98 3.87 6.36 18.23
CA HIS A 98 3.71 5.98 19.63
C HIS A 98 3.92 7.16 20.58
N GLY A 99 4.98 7.95 20.37
CA GLY A 99 5.26 9.14 21.18
C GLY A 99 4.19 10.23 21.06
N PHE A 100 3.54 10.34 19.90
CA PHE A 100 2.55 11.39 19.64
C PHE A 100 1.11 10.98 19.96
N LEU A 101 0.70 9.76 19.59
CA LEU A 101 -0.67 9.26 19.74
C LEU A 101 -0.86 8.34 20.94
N GLY A 102 0.22 7.76 21.46
CA GLY A 102 0.20 6.78 22.55
C GLY A 102 0.06 5.33 22.06
N GLN A 103 -0.06 4.42 23.02
CA GLN A 103 -0.09 2.98 22.77
C GLN A 103 -1.44 2.45 22.23
N ASP A 104 -2.55 3.14 22.55
CA ASP A 104 -3.91 2.65 22.27
C ASP A 104 -4.35 3.01 20.84
N MET A 105 -3.79 2.30 19.86
CA MET A 105 -4.04 2.51 18.43
C MET A 105 -4.39 1.19 17.73
N GLN A 106 -5.08 1.27 16.60
CA GLN A 106 -5.22 0.12 15.70
C GLN A 106 -4.63 0.43 14.32
N PHE A 107 -3.94 -0.54 13.74
CA PHE A 107 -3.23 -0.39 12.48
C PHE A 107 -3.80 -1.34 11.45
N ILE A 108 -4.03 -0.82 10.26
CA ILE A 108 -4.46 -1.60 9.11
C ILE A 108 -3.39 -1.50 8.04
N VAL A 109 -2.94 -2.66 7.55
CA VAL A 109 -1.95 -2.77 6.48
C VAL A 109 -2.55 -3.62 5.37
N SER A 110 -2.63 -3.05 4.17
CA SER A 110 -2.97 -3.79 2.96
C SER A 110 -1.69 -4.14 2.21
N LEU A 111 -1.49 -5.42 1.92
CA LEU A 111 -0.31 -5.98 1.26
C LEU A 111 -0.73 -6.73 -0.01
N ARG A 112 0.24 -7.02 -0.88
CA ARG A 112 0.05 -7.86 -2.08
C ARG A 112 1.39 -8.46 -2.49
N ASN A 113 1.48 -9.12 -3.64
CA ASN A 113 2.78 -9.50 -4.19
C ASN A 113 3.77 -8.29 -4.28
N PRO A 114 4.96 -8.35 -3.66
CA PRO A 114 5.90 -7.22 -3.59
C PRO A 114 6.51 -6.86 -4.96
N VAL A 115 6.65 -7.82 -5.87
CA VAL A 115 7.07 -7.57 -7.27
C VAL A 115 6.02 -6.74 -7.99
N ASP A 116 4.75 -7.16 -7.93
CA ASP A 116 3.66 -6.42 -8.56
C ASP A 116 3.50 -5.02 -7.94
N ARG A 117 3.68 -4.89 -6.61
CA ARG A 117 3.72 -3.61 -5.89
C ARG A 117 4.79 -2.69 -6.47
N THR A 118 6.01 -3.20 -6.62
CA THR A 118 7.16 -2.48 -7.15
C THR A 118 6.95 -2.01 -8.58
N VAL A 119 6.50 -2.89 -9.48
CA VAL A 119 6.13 -2.54 -10.87
C VAL A 119 5.09 -1.43 -10.89
N SER A 120 4.06 -1.50 -10.04
CA SER A 120 3.02 -0.49 -10.01
C SER A 120 3.48 0.85 -9.44
N ALA A 121 4.49 0.87 -8.57
CA ALA A 121 5.08 2.11 -8.09
C ALA A 121 5.95 2.73 -9.18
N TYR A 122 6.78 1.94 -9.87
CA TYR A 122 7.55 2.36 -11.03
C TYR A 122 6.66 3.04 -12.10
N LEU A 123 5.59 2.36 -12.53
CA LEU A 123 4.65 2.93 -13.51
C LEU A 123 3.89 4.16 -12.98
N HIS A 124 3.66 4.23 -11.67
CA HIS A 124 3.05 5.40 -11.04
C HIS A 124 3.98 6.61 -11.08
N HIS A 125 5.27 6.43 -10.80
CA HIS A 125 6.25 7.51 -10.91
C HIS A 125 6.43 7.96 -12.37
N ILE A 126 6.38 7.04 -13.34
CA ILE A 126 6.33 7.41 -14.76
C ILE A 126 5.09 8.26 -15.07
N SER A 127 3.91 7.87 -14.56
CA SER A 127 2.66 8.64 -14.76
C SER A 127 2.69 10.06 -14.21
N HIS A 128 3.53 10.31 -13.19
CA HIS A 128 3.66 11.62 -12.55
C HIS A 128 4.96 12.34 -12.95
N GLY A 129 5.70 11.82 -13.94
CA GLY A 129 6.94 12.43 -14.42
C GLY A 129 8.14 12.32 -13.47
N GLY A 130 8.03 11.53 -12.40
CA GLY A 130 9.12 11.31 -11.44
C GLY A 130 10.16 10.29 -11.91
N VAL A 131 9.83 9.47 -12.90
CA VAL A 131 10.75 8.52 -13.54
C VAL A 131 10.53 8.57 -15.05
N SER A 132 11.61 8.66 -15.82
CA SER A 132 11.52 8.52 -17.27
C SER A 132 11.28 7.06 -17.66
N PRO A 133 10.41 6.76 -18.65
CA PRO A 133 10.27 5.41 -19.18
C PRO A 133 11.55 4.89 -19.88
N ASP A 134 12.58 5.72 -20.04
CA ASP A 134 13.93 5.35 -20.48
C ASP A 134 14.81 4.71 -19.40
N GLN A 135 14.39 4.74 -18.13
CA GLN A 135 15.12 4.10 -17.04
C GLN A 135 14.56 2.71 -16.77
N SER A 136 15.44 1.73 -16.55
CA SER A 136 15.07 0.40 -16.05
C SER A 136 14.60 0.50 -14.59
N LEU A 137 13.71 -0.39 -14.17
CA LEU A 137 13.11 -0.34 -12.83
C LEU A 137 14.17 -0.51 -11.74
N LEU A 138 15.17 -1.38 -11.99
CA LEU A 138 16.26 -1.65 -11.05
C LEU A 138 17.40 -0.62 -11.11
N GLU A 139 17.36 0.32 -12.06
CA GLU A 139 18.43 1.28 -12.34
C GLU A 139 17.94 2.72 -12.25
N ILE A 140 16.82 2.96 -11.55
CA ILE A 140 16.27 4.30 -11.35
C ILE A 140 17.30 5.14 -10.60
N SER A 141 17.63 6.31 -11.16
CA SER A 141 18.64 7.20 -10.58
C SER A 141 18.17 7.90 -9.31
N GLU A 142 16.87 8.10 -9.17
CA GLU A 142 16.24 8.81 -8.06
C GLU A 142 16.03 7.91 -6.83
N PRO A 143 16.28 8.41 -5.60
CA PRO A 143 16.12 7.65 -4.36
C PRO A 143 14.65 7.53 -3.93
N LEU A 144 13.82 6.92 -4.78
CA LEU A 144 12.37 6.82 -4.59
C LEU A 144 11.94 5.68 -3.66
N GLY A 145 12.88 4.84 -3.20
CA GLY A 145 12.57 3.70 -2.33
C GLY A 145 11.63 2.66 -2.93
N ILE A 146 11.47 2.63 -4.26
CA ILE A 146 10.46 1.80 -4.94
C ILE A 146 10.71 0.31 -4.64
N VAL A 147 11.94 -0.17 -4.64
CA VAL A 147 12.21 -1.57 -4.27
C VAL A 147 12.12 -1.74 -2.75
N ASP A 148 12.64 -0.78 -1.97
CA ASP A 148 12.68 -0.87 -0.51
C ASP A 148 11.30 -1.03 0.14
N MET A 149 10.31 -0.25 -0.34
CA MET A 149 8.92 -0.35 0.13
C MET A 149 8.28 -1.73 -0.08
N GLY A 150 8.91 -2.63 -0.85
CA GLY A 150 8.50 -4.01 -1.03
C GLY A 150 8.97 -4.99 0.05
N PHE A 151 9.90 -4.58 0.94
CA PHE A 151 10.35 -5.40 2.07
C PHE A 151 9.34 -5.36 3.23
N PHE A 152 8.13 -5.88 2.95
CA PHE A 152 7.00 -5.85 3.86
C PHE A 152 7.28 -6.56 5.20
N GLY A 153 8.05 -7.65 5.20
CA GLY A 153 8.42 -8.38 6.42
C GLY A 153 9.24 -7.49 7.36
N ALA A 154 10.28 -6.86 6.84
CA ALA A 154 11.13 -5.94 7.59
C ALA A 154 10.35 -4.71 8.10
N HIS A 155 9.49 -4.13 7.28
CA HIS A 155 8.65 -3.01 7.70
C HIS A 155 7.67 -3.40 8.81
N LEU A 156 6.97 -4.53 8.65
CA LEU A 156 6.05 -5.03 9.66
C LEU A 156 6.78 -5.36 10.96
N GLN A 157 7.95 -5.98 10.88
CA GLN A 157 8.77 -6.29 12.06
C GLN A 157 9.10 -5.03 12.88
N ASN A 158 9.46 -3.93 12.22
CA ASN A 158 9.75 -2.67 12.92
C ASN A 158 8.51 -2.11 13.63
N TRP A 159 7.35 -2.18 12.98
CA TRP A 159 6.07 -1.80 13.60
C TRP A 159 5.74 -2.68 14.83
N LEU A 160 6.01 -3.99 14.73
CA LEU A 160 5.77 -4.97 15.79
C LEU A 160 6.76 -4.86 16.97
N GLN A 161 7.89 -4.18 16.80
CA GLN A 161 8.79 -3.85 17.92
C GLN A 161 8.21 -2.78 18.85
N VAL A 162 7.27 -1.96 18.35
CA VAL A 162 6.67 -0.84 19.09
C VAL A 162 5.24 -1.15 19.54
N TYR A 163 4.48 -1.86 18.71
CA TYR A 163 3.09 -2.19 18.99
C TYR A 163 2.85 -3.71 18.97
N PRO A 164 2.01 -4.24 19.87
CA PRO A 164 1.68 -5.66 19.88
C PRO A 164 0.90 -6.08 18.63
N ALA A 165 1.10 -7.32 18.20
CA ALA A 165 0.44 -7.92 17.04
C ALA A 165 -1.09 -7.80 17.04
N SER A 166 -1.72 -7.82 18.23
CA SER A 166 -3.17 -7.65 18.41
C SER A 166 -3.72 -6.31 17.95
N GLN A 167 -2.86 -5.31 17.77
CA GLN A 167 -3.24 -4.01 17.23
C GLN A 167 -3.20 -3.95 15.70
N PHE A 168 -2.86 -5.05 15.01
CA PHE A 168 -2.73 -5.08 13.56
C PHE A 168 -3.80 -5.94 12.88
N LEU A 169 -4.35 -5.37 11.82
CA LEU A 169 -5.08 -6.05 10.77
C LEU A 169 -4.26 -6.00 9.48
N VAL A 170 -3.93 -7.18 8.94
CA VAL A 170 -3.28 -7.31 7.63
C VAL A 170 -4.28 -7.83 6.61
N LEU A 171 -4.51 -7.06 5.55
CA LEU A 171 -5.26 -7.46 4.37
C LEU A 171 -4.28 -7.95 3.32
N MET A 172 -4.38 -9.20 2.90
CA MET A 172 -3.53 -9.74 1.84
C MET A 172 -4.26 -9.65 0.50
N ASP A 173 -3.56 -9.21 -0.53
CA ASP A 173 -4.05 -9.09 -1.90
C ASP A 173 -5.26 -8.15 -2.09
N LEU A 174 -5.55 -7.85 -3.36
CA LEU A 174 -6.70 -7.04 -3.73
C LEU A 174 -7.93 -7.92 -3.93
N PRO A 175 -9.14 -7.43 -3.62
CA PRO A 175 -10.36 -8.20 -3.90
C PRO A 175 -10.49 -8.48 -5.41
N SER A 176 -10.76 -9.74 -5.74
CA SER A 176 -10.97 -10.21 -7.11
C SER A 176 -12.42 -10.12 -7.57
N ASP A 177 -13.35 -10.02 -6.63
CA ASP A 177 -14.81 -10.08 -6.80
C ASP A 177 -15.51 -9.45 -5.58
N GLN A 178 -16.83 -9.26 -5.70
CA GLN A 178 -17.72 -8.63 -4.71
C GLN A 178 -17.70 -9.39 -3.40
N ALA A 179 -17.72 -10.72 -3.43
CA ALA A 179 -17.76 -11.53 -2.21
C ALA A 179 -16.48 -11.36 -1.38
N ASN A 180 -15.33 -11.28 -2.05
CA ASN A 180 -14.05 -11.02 -1.41
C ASN A 180 -13.93 -9.57 -0.93
N ALA A 181 -14.41 -8.60 -1.71
CA ALA A 181 -14.48 -7.20 -1.30
C ALA A 181 -15.33 -7.02 -0.04
N ASP A 182 -16.54 -7.60 -0.01
CA ASP A 182 -17.44 -7.55 1.14
C ASP A 182 -16.82 -8.20 2.38
N ARG A 183 -16.06 -9.30 2.21
CA ARG A 183 -15.36 -9.95 3.33
C ARG A 183 -14.27 -9.06 3.91
N LEU A 184 -13.43 -8.46 3.07
CA LEU A 184 -12.34 -7.59 3.53
C LEU A 184 -12.90 -6.35 4.24
N ILE A 185 -13.95 -5.74 3.70
CA ILE A 185 -14.62 -4.60 4.34
C ILE A 185 -15.24 -5.03 5.67
N SER A 186 -16.04 -6.12 5.68
CA SER A 186 -16.70 -6.57 6.91
C SER A 186 -15.69 -6.91 8.01
N GLY A 187 -14.64 -7.66 7.67
CA GLY A 187 -13.59 -7.99 8.64
C GLY A 187 -12.80 -6.76 9.11
N THR A 188 -12.65 -5.74 8.27
CA THR A 188 -12.06 -4.46 8.69
C THR A 188 -12.97 -3.71 9.67
N LEU A 189 -14.28 -3.68 9.41
CA LEU A 189 -15.27 -3.06 10.30
C LEU A 189 -15.34 -3.79 11.65
N ASP A 190 -15.34 -5.13 11.63
CA ASP A 190 -15.31 -5.96 12.83
C ASP A 190 -14.04 -5.70 13.66
N PHE A 191 -12.87 -5.65 13.01
CA PHE A 191 -11.62 -5.30 13.67
C PHE A 191 -11.67 -3.91 14.32
N LEU A 192 -12.29 -2.94 13.66
CA LEU A 192 -12.47 -1.58 14.18
C LEU A 192 -13.59 -1.47 15.24
N GLY A 193 -14.30 -2.56 15.54
CA GLY A 193 -15.39 -2.60 16.51
C GLY A 193 -16.64 -1.83 16.08
N VAL A 194 -16.86 -1.64 14.78
CA VAL A 194 -18.04 -0.95 14.24
C VAL A 194 -19.02 -1.95 13.63
N ASN A 195 -20.33 -1.66 13.69
CA ASN A 195 -21.36 -2.60 13.27
C ASN A 195 -21.42 -2.73 11.75
N ALA A 196 -21.16 -3.92 11.20
CA ALA A 196 -21.19 -4.23 9.76
C ALA A 196 -22.58 -4.09 9.08
N ALA A 197 -23.64 -3.68 9.78
CA ALA A 197 -25.01 -3.65 9.28
C ALA A 197 -25.30 -2.63 8.16
N THR A 198 -24.34 -1.80 7.74
CA THR A 198 -24.54 -0.94 6.56
C THR A 198 -24.15 -1.67 5.28
N ARG A 199 -25.16 -2.19 4.59
CA ARG A 199 -25.04 -2.75 3.23
C ARG A 199 -25.71 -1.81 2.23
N GLY A 200 -25.00 -1.49 1.14
CA GLY A 200 -25.58 -0.74 0.02
C GLY A 200 -24.62 -0.25 -1.06
N HIS A 201 -23.39 -0.77 -1.14
CA HIS A 201 -22.37 -0.21 -2.03
C HIS A 201 -21.74 -1.27 -2.93
N ASP A 202 -21.46 -0.85 -4.17
CA ASP A 202 -20.66 -1.60 -5.15
C ASP A 202 -19.22 -1.68 -4.63
N SER A 203 -18.89 -2.81 -3.99
CA SER A 203 -17.58 -3.02 -3.35
C SER A 203 -16.52 -3.54 -4.33
N GLU A 204 -16.95 -3.99 -5.52
CA GLU A 204 -16.08 -4.27 -6.66
C GLU A 204 -15.54 -3.01 -7.35
N LYS A 205 -16.15 -1.84 -7.11
CA LYS A 205 -15.78 -0.61 -7.81
C LYS A 205 -14.28 -0.32 -7.64
N LYS A 206 -13.56 -0.36 -8.77
CA LYS A 206 -12.17 0.10 -8.84
C LYS A 206 -12.13 1.62 -8.66
N VAL A 207 -11.61 2.06 -7.52
CA VAL A 207 -11.60 3.49 -7.14
C VAL A 207 -10.47 4.25 -7.86
N PHE A 208 -9.33 3.61 -8.14
CA PHE A 208 -8.22 4.21 -8.89
C PHE A 208 -7.46 3.15 -9.71
N PRO A 209 -7.82 2.92 -10.99
CA PRO A 209 -7.04 2.03 -11.83
C PRO A 209 -5.68 2.68 -12.12
N GLY A 210 -4.59 2.02 -11.75
CA GLY A 210 -3.24 2.44 -12.15
C GLY A 210 -3.05 2.34 -13.66
N MET A 211 -1.85 2.72 -14.15
CA MET A 211 -1.52 2.62 -15.58
C MET A 211 -1.87 1.23 -16.13
N GLN A 212 -2.64 1.22 -17.23
CA GLN A 212 -3.01 -0.02 -17.92
C GLN A 212 -1.76 -0.74 -18.41
N ARG A 213 -1.74 -2.06 -18.24
CA ARG A 213 -0.62 -2.92 -18.60
C ARG A 213 -1.07 -4.36 -18.80
N LEU A 214 -0.29 -5.10 -19.57
CA LEU A 214 -0.39 -6.55 -19.70
C LEU A 214 0.82 -7.20 -19.03
N ARG A 215 0.60 -8.35 -18.40
CA ARG A 215 1.68 -9.25 -17.94
C ARG A 215 1.66 -10.46 -18.86
N LEU A 216 2.65 -10.54 -19.74
CA LEU A 216 2.77 -11.56 -20.79
C LEU A 216 4.19 -12.14 -20.75
N GLU A 217 4.47 -13.09 -21.65
CA GLU A 217 5.82 -13.60 -21.84
C GLU A 217 6.81 -12.44 -22.03
N GLY A 218 7.95 -12.56 -21.37
CA GLY A 218 9.03 -11.60 -21.44
C GLY A 218 8.88 -10.35 -20.57
N GLY A 219 7.76 -10.07 -19.91
CA GLY A 219 7.67 -8.98 -18.91
C GLY A 219 6.35 -8.22 -18.83
N VAL A 220 6.45 -6.92 -18.50
CA VAL A 220 5.32 -6.00 -18.32
C VAL A 220 5.24 -5.03 -19.51
N TRP A 221 4.08 -5.03 -20.15
CA TRP A 221 3.81 -4.34 -21.40
C TRP A 221 2.81 -3.21 -21.21
N VAL A 222 3.15 -2.00 -21.63
CA VAL A 222 2.32 -0.80 -21.50
C VAL A 222 1.86 -0.33 -22.88
N PRO A 223 0.58 0.06 -23.06
CA PRO A 223 0.11 0.57 -24.35
C PRO A 223 0.95 1.77 -24.83
N GLU A 224 1.41 1.72 -26.08
CA GLU A 224 2.16 2.82 -26.72
C GLU A 224 1.30 4.08 -26.84
N ASP A 225 -0.03 3.92 -27.00
CA ASP A 225 -1.03 4.99 -27.08
C ASP A 225 -1.40 5.60 -25.71
N ASN A 226 -0.83 5.11 -24.60
CA ASN A 226 -1.04 5.69 -23.29
C ASN A 226 -0.56 7.16 -23.31
N PRO A 227 -1.38 8.16 -22.90
CA PRO A 227 -1.00 9.57 -23.01
C PRO A 227 0.33 9.93 -22.34
N VAL A 228 0.65 9.28 -21.22
CA VAL A 228 1.93 9.47 -20.52
C VAL A 228 3.09 8.94 -21.36
N ILE A 229 2.93 7.73 -21.92
CA ILE A 229 3.97 7.10 -22.75
C ILE A 229 4.18 7.88 -24.04
N THR A 230 3.09 8.24 -24.73
CA THR A 230 3.13 9.04 -25.95
C THR A 230 3.90 10.35 -25.76
N ALA A 231 3.72 11.02 -24.61
CA ALA A 231 4.41 12.27 -24.30
C ALA A 231 5.94 12.12 -24.13
N HIS A 232 6.44 10.90 -23.90
CA HIS A 232 7.86 10.59 -23.76
C HIS A 232 8.45 9.94 -25.02
N LEU A 233 7.68 9.79 -26.11
CA LEU A 233 8.21 9.25 -27.35
C LEU A 233 9.11 10.27 -28.08
N PRO A 234 10.21 9.83 -28.71
CA PRO A 234 10.69 8.45 -28.74
C PRO A 234 11.45 8.06 -27.46
N ILE A 235 11.12 6.89 -26.90
CA ILE A 235 11.93 6.23 -25.86
C ILE A 235 13.27 5.85 -26.50
N GLN A 236 14.36 6.34 -25.90
CA GLN A 236 15.74 6.15 -26.35
C GLN A 236 16.28 4.76 -26.01
N ARG A 237 15.92 4.19 -24.87
CA ARG A 237 16.35 2.83 -24.53
C ARG A 237 15.66 1.81 -25.45
N LYS A 238 16.36 0.71 -25.73
CA LYS A 238 15.83 -0.35 -26.60
C LYS A 238 14.74 -1.15 -25.87
N VAL A 239 13.48 -0.75 -26.04
CA VAL A 239 12.30 -1.50 -25.56
C VAL A 239 11.70 -2.37 -26.67
N PRO A 240 11.50 -3.68 -26.46
CA PRO A 240 10.72 -4.51 -27.36
C PRO A 240 9.28 -4.02 -27.50
N THR A 241 8.66 -4.32 -28.65
CA THR A 241 7.26 -3.97 -28.93
C THR A 241 6.49 -5.20 -29.39
N ILE A 242 5.21 -5.25 -29.04
CA ILE A 242 4.26 -6.27 -29.52
C ILE A 242 2.97 -5.61 -29.98
N THR A 243 2.15 -6.34 -30.73
CA THR A 243 0.79 -5.94 -31.06
C THR A 243 -0.19 -6.97 -30.51
N GLU A 244 -1.07 -6.53 -29.62
CA GLU A 244 -2.09 -7.36 -28.98
C GLU A 244 -3.46 -6.71 -29.20
N ASN A 245 -4.42 -7.47 -29.73
CA ASN A 245 -5.77 -6.97 -30.06
C ASN A 245 -5.78 -5.67 -30.88
N GLY A 246 -4.85 -5.53 -31.83
CA GLY A 246 -4.74 -4.34 -32.70
C GLY A 246 -4.12 -3.11 -32.03
N LYS A 247 -3.62 -3.21 -30.79
CA LYS A 247 -2.91 -2.15 -30.09
C LYS A 247 -1.43 -2.48 -29.93
N ARG A 248 -0.58 -1.47 -30.09
CA ARG A 248 0.86 -1.57 -29.88
C ARG A 248 1.20 -1.40 -28.40
N TYR A 249 2.12 -2.21 -27.90
CA TYR A 249 2.60 -2.17 -26.53
C TYR A 249 4.13 -2.12 -26.50
N LEU A 250 4.67 -1.39 -25.53
CA LEU A 250 6.09 -1.29 -25.21
C LEU A 250 6.40 -2.09 -23.95
N ARG A 251 7.48 -2.86 -23.95
CA ARG A 251 7.94 -3.56 -22.74
C ARG A 251 8.75 -2.61 -21.87
N LEU A 252 8.20 -2.21 -20.73
CA LEU A 252 8.89 -1.27 -19.82
C LEU A 252 9.61 -1.96 -18.66
N VAL A 253 9.21 -3.18 -18.33
CA VAL A 253 9.90 -4.03 -17.34
C VAL A 253 10.08 -5.41 -17.97
N ASP A 254 11.30 -5.93 -18.02
CA ASP A 254 11.57 -7.24 -18.59
C ASP A 254 11.46 -8.39 -17.57
N SER A 255 11.46 -9.63 -18.05
CA SER A 255 11.35 -10.83 -17.22
C SER A 255 12.55 -11.03 -16.29
N ASP A 256 13.73 -10.54 -16.65
CA ASP A 256 14.95 -10.70 -15.85
C ASP A 256 14.91 -9.72 -14.67
N GLU A 257 14.40 -8.50 -14.87
CA GLU A 257 14.09 -7.55 -13.80
C GLU A 257 13.03 -8.13 -12.83
N LEU A 258 11.98 -8.79 -13.35
CA LEU A 258 10.98 -9.43 -12.50
C LEU A 258 11.58 -10.59 -11.68
N ALA A 259 12.40 -11.44 -12.29
CA ALA A 259 13.07 -12.55 -11.60
C ALA A 259 14.07 -12.05 -10.54
N GLN A 260 14.79 -10.97 -10.84
CA GLN A 260 15.66 -10.31 -9.87
C GLN A 260 14.87 -9.76 -8.68
N LEU A 261 13.72 -9.12 -8.91
CA LEU A 261 12.85 -8.67 -7.81
C LEU A 261 12.33 -9.85 -6.96
N GLU A 262 11.96 -10.97 -7.58
CA GLU A 262 11.57 -12.19 -6.84
C GLU A 262 12.71 -12.67 -5.94
N GLN A 263 13.94 -12.69 -6.45
CA GLN A 263 15.12 -13.04 -5.66
C GLN A 263 15.38 -12.05 -4.53
N ILE A 264 15.27 -10.74 -4.79
CA ILE A 264 15.47 -9.66 -3.81
C ILE A 264 14.50 -9.82 -2.63
N PHE A 265 13.23 -10.13 -2.90
CA PHE A 265 12.22 -10.23 -1.86
C PHE A 265 12.10 -11.61 -1.21
N ASN A 266 12.82 -12.63 -1.66
CA ASN A 266 12.61 -14.02 -1.20
C ASN A 266 12.76 -14.17 0.33
N ALA A 267 13.87 -13.69 0.88
CA ALA A 267 14.12 -13.78 2.32
C ALA A 267 13.10 -12.96 3.15
N ASP A 268 12.70 -11.79 2.66
CA ASP A 268 11.74 -10.94 3.34
C ASP A 268 10.30 -11.49 3.26
N GLN A 269 9.94 -12.17 2.18
CA GLN A 269 8.67 -12.88 2.08
C GLN A 269 8.58 -14.04 3.08
N ALA A 270 9.69 -14.75 3.32
CA ALA A 270 9.75 -15.76 4.37
C ALA A 270 9.57 -15.14 5.76
N LEU A 271 10.25 -14.01 6.03
CA LEU A 271 10.05 -13.26 7.28
C LEU A 271 8.59 -12.81 7.43
N LEU A 272 8.00 -12.23 6.39
CA LEU A 272 6.60 -11.80 6.41
C LEU A 272 5.67 -12.98 6.73
N HIS A 273 5.87 -14.13 6.09
CA HIS A 273 5.08 -15.32 6.36
C HIS A 273 5.15 -15.73 7.83
N ASP A 274 6.34 -15.74 8.43
CA ASP A 274 6.52 -16.10 9.84
C ASP A 274 5.86 -15.09 10.79
N LEU A 275 5.95 -13.79 10.48
CA LEU A 275 5.26 -12.74 11.23
C LEU A 275 3.73 -12.87 11.14
N LEU A 276 3.21 -13.17 9.94
CA LEU A 276 1.77 -13.38 9.71
C LEU A 276 1.21 -14.63 10.41
N ALA A 277 2.06 -15.63 10.64
CA ALA A 277 1.70 -16.84 11.35
C ALA A 277 1.76 -16.68 12.89
N ALA A 278 2.34 -15.58 13.41
CA ALA A 278 2.44 -15.34 14.83
C ALA A 278 1.06 -15.08 15.47
N GLU A 279 0.87 -15.55 16.71
CA GLU A 279 -0.40 -15.37 17.43
C GLU A 279 -0.71 -13.89 17.69
N GLY A 280 -2.00 -13.55 17.61
CA GLY A 280 -2.52 -12.24 18.00
C GLY A 280 -2.80 -11.29 16.84
N MET A 281 -2.14 -11.43 15.68
CA MET A 281 -2.43 -10.59 14.52
C MET A 281 -3.68 -11.06 13.78
N THR A 282 -4.51 -10.11 13.32
CA THR A 282 -5.64 -10.45 12.45
C THR A 282 -5.18 -10.40 11.00
N VAL A 283 -5.36 -11.49 10.25
CA VAL A 283 -5.00 -11.57 8.83
C VAL A 283 -6.22 -11.97 8.00
N LEU A 284 -6.54 -11.19 6.99
CA LEU A 284 -7.64 -11.46 6.06
C LEU A 284 -7.12 -11.72 4.65
N ASN A 285 -7.43 -12.90 4.12
CA ASN A 285 -7.08 -13.31 2.76
C ASN A 285 -8.34 -13.43 1.89
N PRO A 286 -8.34 -12.88 0.66
CA PRO A 286 -9.46 -12.99 -0.27
C PRO A 286 -9.64 -14.44 -0.74
N THR A 287 -8.58 -15.25 -0.78
CA THR A 287 -8.59 -16.63 -1.31
C THR A 287 -8.91 -17.73 -0.31
N ASN A 288 -9.24 -17.44 0.96
CA ASN A 288 -9.67 -18.49 1.90
C ASN A 288 -11.09 -19.01 1.58
N LEU A 289 -11.17 -19.82 0.52
CA LEU A 289 -12.15 -20.88 0.38
C LEU A 289 -11.85 -21.93 1.46
N GLN A 290 -12.78 -22.07 2.40
CA GLN A 290 -13.00 -23.23 3.28
C GLN A 290 -11.93 -24.35 3.24
N SER A 291 -11.11 -24.45 4.29
CA SER A 291 -10.54 -25.73 4.75
C SER A 291 -11.18 -26.21 6.06
N LYS A 292 -12.44 -25.84 6.29
CA LYS A 292 -13.36 -26.61 7.14
C LYS A 292 -14.34 -27.36 6.25
N VAL A 293 -13.87 -28.39 5.57
CA VAL A 293 -14.71 -29.47 5.06
C VAL A 293 -14.34 -30.73 5.83
N ASN A 294 -15.24 -31.06 6.77
CA ASN A 294 -15.50 -32.34 7.42
C ASN A 294 -14.34 -33.31 7.68
N LYS A 295 -13.97 -33.39 8.96
CA LYS A 295 -13.69 -34.70 9.57
C LYS A 295 -15.02 -35.47 9.66
N SER A 296 -15.16 -36.47 8.82
CA SER A 296 -15.94 -37.69 9.06
C SER A 296 -15.43 -38.77 8.12
#